data_AF-A0A381Y027-F1
#
_entry.id   AF-A0A381Y027-F1
#
_cell.length_a   1.000
_cell.length_b   1.000
_cell.length_c   1.000
_cell.angle_alpha   90.00
_cell.angle_beta   90.00
_cell.angle_gamma   90.00
#
_symmetry.space_group_name_H-M   'P 1'
#
loop_
_entity.id
_entity.type
_entity.pdbx_description
1 polymer ?
#
loop_
_entity_poly.entity_id
_entity_poly.type
_entity_poly.pdbx_seq_one_letter_code
_entity_poly.pdbx_strand_id
1 'polypeptide(L)'
;MNKLLKTAIVSTALLTVPYIALADETVAETSNVSVTGTYEGTATHDFDDLTYTQSLDLVIVGTSPGNGSVTVKVDETATVGDLYLDTNILNFDVRLGKVDSITGIEVGTTIAGFTVSAHQASGANGATTIDASTVMGPLNLSGEDILDDDRLLSAGMDIAGIGVGGSYQNTTTGTNTILDAGLGIQGFDVDVAHASIGDASVTKTGDSKHALLGTMTSAT
;
A
#
# COMPACT_ATOMS: atom_id res chain seq x y z
N MET A 1 -27.10 26.31 22.01
CA MET A 1 -26.77 25.16 21.13
C MET A 1 -25.59 24.44 21.74
N ASN A 2 -25.81 23.41 22.56
CA ASN A 2 -24.74 22.60 23.14
C ASN A 2 -24.85 21.19 22.54
N LYS A 3 -24.07 20.90 21.50
CA LYS A 3 -23.89 19.53 21.00
C LYS A 3 -22.97 18.79 21.98
N LEU A 4 -23.51 17.84 22.74
CA LEU A 4 -22.72 16.92 23.54
C LEU A 4 -22.19 15.81 22.61
N LEU A 5 -20.98 16.01 22.07
CA LEU A 5 -20.29 14.96 21.33
C LEU A 5 -19.66 14.00 22.34
N LYS A 6 -20.30 12.86 22.59
CA LYS A 6 -19.71 11.74 23.34
C LYS A 6 -19.18 10.73 22.33
N THR A 7 -17.95 10.93 21.87
CA THR A 7 -17.22 9.91 21.10
C THR A 7 -16.86 8.78 22.06
N ALA A 8 -17.47 7.61 21.88
CA ALA A 8 -17.04 6.39 22.55
C ALA A 8 -16.12 5.63 21.57
N ILE A 9 -14.81 5.68 21.82
CA ILE A 9 -13.84 4.80 21.15
C ILE A 9 -13.92 3.45 21.89
N VAL A 10 -14.45 2.42 21.24
CA VAL A 10 -14.47 1.06 21.79
C VAL A 10 -13.32 0.27 21.14
N SER A 11 -12.45 -0.22 22.01
CA SER A 11 -11.17 -0.86 21.73
C SER A 11 -11.21 -2.04 20.75
N THR A 12 -10.06 -2.29 20.12
CA THR A 12 -9.70 -3.50 19.36
C THR A 12 -10.10 -4.79 20.10
N ALA A 13 -11.06 -5.54 19.56
CA ALA A 13 -11.33 -6.90 20.00
C ALA A 13 -10.44 -7.87 19.22
N LEU A 14 -9.37 -8.37 19.85
CA LEU A 14 -8.65 -9.54 19.35
C LEU A 14 -9.55 -10.77 19.61
N LEU A 15 -10.36 -11.14 18.63
CA LEU A 15 -11.12 -12.39 18.66
C LEU A 15 -10.16 -13.54 18.38
N THR A 16 -9.56 -14.11 19.43
CA THR A 16 -8.86 -15.39 19.34
C THR A 16 -9.89 -16.48 19.04
N VAL A 17 -9.86 -17.03 17.82
CA VAL A 17 -10.74 -18.12 17.40
C VAL A 17 -10.38 -19.39 18.19
N PRO A 18 -11.34 -20.19 18.68
CA PRO A 18 -11.03 -21.47 19.32
C PRO A 18 -10.37 -22.43 18.33
N TYR A 19 -9.22 -22.94 18.74
CA TYR A 19 -8.52 -24.06 18.12
C TYR A 19 -9.43 -25.31 18.11
N ILE A 20 -9.65 -25.88 16.92
CA ILE A 20 -10.14 -27.26 16.77
C ILE A 20 -8.91 -28.10 16.44
N ALA A 21 -8.30 -28.75 17.44
CA ALA A 21 -7.52 -29.95 17.14
C ALA A 21 -8.46 -31.10 16.87
N LEU A 22 -8.33 -31.69 15.68
CA LEU A 22 -8.42 -33.14 15.62
C LEU A 22 -7.07 -33.65 16.12
N ALA A 23 -7.08 -34.35 17.24
CA ALA A 23 -5.89 -35.03 17.77
C ALA A 23 -5.50 -36.14 16.80
N ASP A 24 -4.59 -35.84 15.88
CA ASP A 24 -3.76 -36.81 15.18
C ASP A 24 -2.31 -36.51 15.55
N GLU A 25 -1.61 -37.51 16.06
CA GLU A 25 -0.29 -37.42 16.71
C GLU A 25 0.83 -37.44 15.66
N THR A 26 0.67 -36.62 14.64
CA THR A 26 1.74 -36.18 13.74
C THR A 26 1.96 -34.70 13.99
N VAL A 27 3.16 -34.16 13.81
CA VAL A 27 3.38 -32.71 13.82
C VAL A 27 2.60 -32.15 12.62
N ALA A 28 1.32 -31.89 12.82
CA ALA A 28 0.46 -31.37 11.79
C ALA A 28 0.87 -29.92 11.57
N GLU A 29 1.32 -29.59 10.37
CA GLU A 29 1.43 -28.21 9.92
C GLU A 29 0.01 -27.60 10.00
N THR A 30 -0.29 -26.92 11.11
CA THR A 30 -1.64 -26.42 11.36
C THR A 30 -1.85 -25.15 10.55
N SER A 31 -2.78 -25.20 9.59
CA SER A 31 -3.31 -23.98 8.98
C SER A 31 -4.08 -23.17 10.02
N ASN A 32 -3.87 -21.85 10.05
CA ASN A 32 -4.50 -20.94 11.00
C ASN A 32 -5.38 -19.94 10.28
N VAL A 33 -6.44 -19.48 10.94
CA VAL A 33 -7.28 -18.37 10.45
C VAL A 33 -7.32 -17.29 11.51
N SER A 34 -6.94 -16.07 11.14
CA SER A 34 -7.08 -14.88 11.96
C SER A 34 -8.11 -13.93 11.37
N VAL A 35 -8.96 -13.36 12.22
CA VAL A 35 -9.92 -12.31 11.84
C VAL A 35 -9.62 -11.07 12.67
N THR A 36 -9.38 -9.96 12.00
CA THR A 36 -9.19 -8.65 12.61
C THR A 36 -10.14 -7.66 11.97
N GLY A 37 -10.47 -6.56 12.64
CA GLY A 37 -11.27 -5.53 12.01
C GLY A 37 -11.38 -4.26 12.83
N THR A 38 -11.83 -3.21 12.17
CA THR A 38 -12.15 -1.91 12.77
C THR A 38 -13.65 -1.71 12.70
N TYR A 39 -14.21 -1.19 13.80
CA TYR A 39 -15.62 -0.87 13.90
C TYR A 39 -15.76 0.56 14.38
N GLU A 40 -16.50 1.36 13.62
CA GLU A 40 -16.84 2.72 14.01
C GLU A 40 -18.36 2.88 14.02
N GLY A 41 -18.91 3.35 15.14
CA GLY A 41 -20.34 3.60 15.29
C GLY A 41 -20.59 5.01 15.82
N THR A 42 -21.45 5.76 15.17
CA THR A 42 -21.88 7.09 15.64
C THR A 42 -23.39 7.10 15.87
N ALA A 43 -23.78 7.32 17.12
CA ALA A 43 -25.16 7.62 17.48
C ALA A 43 -25.34 9.14 17.53
N THR A 44 -26.23 9.68 16.70
CA THR A 44 -26.63 11.08 16.73
C THR A 44 -28.08 11.17 17.22
N HIS A 45 -28.30 11.95 18.27
CA HIS A 45 -29.63 12.21 18.80
C HIS A 45 -29.99 13.68 18.55
N ASP A 46 -31.13 13.91 17.91
CA ASP A 46 -31.85 15.19 17.97
C ASP A 46 -33.16 14.95 18.74
N PHE A 47 -33.75 15.97 19.36
CA PHE A 47 -34.77 15.85 20.41
C PHE A 47 -35.93 14.86 20.16
N ASP A 48 -36.22 14.51 18.90
CA ASP A 48 -37.26 13.55 18.48
C ASP A 48 -36.73 12.35 17.66
N ASP A 49 -35.43 12.25 17.37
CA ASP A 49 -34.87 11.19 16.51
C ASP A 49 -33.50 10.67 16.98
N LEU A 50 -33.26 9.38 16.79
CA LEU A 50 -31.97 8.72 17.06
C LEU A 50 -31.49 8.08 15.75
N THR A 51 -30.51 8.72 15.11
CA THR A 51 -29.83 8.15 13.94
C THR A 51 -28.59 7.38 14.40
N TYR A 52 -28.43 6.18 13.87
CA TYR A 52 -27.25 5.36 14.09
C TYR A 52 -26.54 5.11 12.76
N THR A 53 -25.27 5.48 12.67
CA THR A 53 -24.39 5.11 11.55
C THR A 53 -23.31 4.18 12.06
N GLN A 54 -22.95 3.19 11.22
CA GLN A 54 -21.91 2.23 11.52
C GLN A 54 -21.06 1.98 10.28
N SER A 55 -19.78 1.69 10.48
CA SER A 55 -18.86 1.15 9.50
C SER A 55 -18.07 0.02 10.14
N LEU A 56 -17.76 -1.00 9.34
CA LEU A 56 -17.06 -2.20 9.77
C LEU A 56 -16.15 -2.66 8.64
N ASP A 57 -14.85 -2.74 8.92
CA ASP A 57 -13.88 -3.34 8.01
C ASP A 57 -13.30 -4.59 8.67
N LEU A 58 -13.47 -5.74 8.04
CA LEU A 58 -12.89 -7.00 8.45
C LEU A 58 -11.74 -7.38 7.52
N VAL A 59 -10.66 -7.89 8.10
CA VAL A 59 -9.54 -8.55 7.43
C VAL A 59 -9.46 -9.98 7.95
N ILE A 60 -9.65 -10.94 7.07
CA ILE A 60 -9.58 -12.37 7.35
C ILE A 60 -8.32 -12.90 6.66
N VAL A 61 -7.42 -13.54 7.41
CA VAL A 61 -6.19 -14.12 6.88
C VAL A 61 -6.14 -15.59 7.24
N GLY A 62 -6.17 -16.46 6.24
CA GLY A 62 -5.88 -17.88 6.38
C GLY A 62 -4.41 -18.13 6.04
N THR A 63 -3.64 -18.68 6.96
CA THR A 63 -2.23 -19.01 6.76
C THR A 63 -2.01 -20.51 6.79
N SER A 64 -1.10 -21.01 5.96
CA SER A 64 -0.62 -22.38 6.03
C SER A 64 0.91 -22.34 6.09
N PRO A 65 1.53 -22.88 7.15
CA PRO A 65 2.98 -22.91 7.26
C PRO A 65 3.62 -23.49 5.99
N GLY A 66 4.57 -22.76 5.41
CA GLY A 66 5.27 -23.16 4.18
C GLY A 66 4.50 -23.04 2.87
N ASN A 67 3.19 -22.75 2.88
CA ASN A 67 2.37 -22.66 1.66
C ASN A 67 1.84 -21.25 1.36
N GLY A 68 1.96 -20.32 2.32
CA GLY A 68 1.55 -18.92 2.17
C GLY A 68 0.26 -18.57 2.90
N SER A 69 -0.43 -17.53 2.43
CA SER A 69 -1.62 -16.97 3.06
C SER A 69 -2.66 -16.48 2.06
N VAL A 70 -3.93 -16.67 2.39
CA VAL A 70 -5.06 -16.05 1.69
C VAL A 70 -5.63 -14.94 2.56
N THR A 71 -5.73 -13.75 2.02
CA THR A 71 -6.31 -12.58 2.67
C THR A 71 -7.61 -12.19 1.99
N VAL A 72 -8.62 -11.86 2.80
CA VAL A 72 -9.90 -11.33 2.36
C VAL A 72 -10.21 -10.07 3.18
N LYS A 73 -10.53 -8.96 2.52
CA LYS A 73 -11.09 -7.78 3.17
C LYS A 73 -12.58 -7.66 2.86
N VAL A 74 -13.40 -7.49 3.90
CA VAL A 74 -14.87 -7.44 3.80
C VAL A 74 -15.38 -6.20 4.54
N ASP A 75 -16.25 -5.43 3.91
CA ASP A 75 -16.85 -4.22 4.51
C ASP A 75 -18.17 -4.50 5.25
N GLU A 76 -18.80 -3.45 5.81
CA GLU A 76 -20.05 -3.58 6.57
C GLU A 76 -21.23 -4.08 5.73
N THR A 77 -21.14 -4.01 4.41
CA THR A 77 -22.15 -4.49 3.46
C THR A 77 -21.93 -5.94 3.04
N ALA A 78 -20.93 -6.60 3.62
CA ALA A 78 -20.44 -7.92 3.22
C ALA A 78 -19.86 -7.97 1.80
N THR A 79 -19.41 -6.83 1.26
CA THR A 79 -18.73 -6.77 -0.02
C THR A 79 -17.25 -7.06 0.17
N VAL A 80 -16.68 -7.86 -0.74
CA VAL A 80 -15.24 -8.19 -0.72
C VAL A 80 -14.47 -7.11 -1.47
N GLY A 81 -13.71 -6.32 -0.72
CA GLY A 81 -12.79 -5.31 -1.26
C GLY A 81 -11.59 -5.97 -1.91
N ASP A 82 -10.85 -6.73 -1.10
CA ASP A 82 -9.63 -7.44 -1.50
C ASP A 82 -9.79 -8.95 -1.28
N LEU A 83 -9.23 -9.73 -2.20
CA LEU A 83 -9.13 -11.18 -2.10
C LEU A 83 -7.86 -11.61 -2.83
N TYR A 84 -6.82 -11.95 -2.07
CA TYR A 84 -5.54 -12.33 -2.66
C TYR A 84 -4.87 -13.47 -1.90
N LEU A 85 -4.06 -14.22 -2.63
CA LEU A 85 -3.15 -15.24 -2.14
C LEU A 85 -1.73 -14.67 -2.23
N ASP A 86 -1.00 -14.74 -1.13
CA ASP A 86 0.46 -14.56 -1.07
C ASP A 86 1.11 -15.90 -0.83
N THR A 87 2.09 -16.27 -1.65
CA THR A 87 2.85 -17.51 -1.49
C THR A 87 4.29 -17.32 -1.95
N ASN A 88 5.15 -18.29 -1.61
CA ASN A 88 6.51 -18.33 -2.11
C ASN A 88 6.68 -19.60 -2.94
N ILE A 89 7.06 -19.44 -4.21
CA ILE A 89 7.35 -20.54 -5.12
C ILE A 89 8.84 -20.48 -5.46
N LEU A 90 9.60 -21.46 -4.97
CA LEU A 90 11.06 -21.52 -5.05
C LEU A 90 11.73 -20.35 -4.32
N ASN A 91 11.96 -19.24 -5.02
CA ASN A 91 12.58 -18.01 -4.51
C ASN A 91 11.80 -16.76 -4.98
N PHE A 92 10.58 -16.97 -5.47
CA PHE A 92 9.72 -15.91 -5.96
C PHE A 92 8.54 -15.75 -5.02
N ASP A 93 8.33 -14.53 -4.57
CA ASP A 93 7.11 -14.13 -3.90
C ASP A 93 6.04 -13.94 -4.98
N VAL A 94 4.92 -14.63 -4.83
CA VAL A 94 3.84 -14.66 -5.80
C VAL A 94 2.58 -14.20 -5.11
N ARG A 95 1.99 -13.13 -5.64
CA ARG A 95 0.69 -12.63 -5.25
C ARG A 95 -0.32 -12.84 -6.37
N LEU A 96 -1.48 -13.39 -6.03
CA LEU A 96 -2.55 -13.70 -6.98
C LEU A 96 -3.87 -13.18 -6.41
N GLY A 97 -4.56 -12.30 -7.13
CA GLY A 97 -5.90 -11.88 -6.77
C GLY A 97 -6.10 -10.37 -6.82
N LYS A 98 -7.08 -9.89 -6.06
CA LYS A 98 -7.51 -8.50 -6.01
C LYS A 98 -6.94 -7.78 -4.80
N VAL A 99 -6.20 -6.72 -5.05
CA VAL A 99 -5.60 -5.82 -4.05
C VAL A 99 -5.94 -4.39 -4.42
N ASP A 100 -6.50 -3.62 -3.49
CA ASP A 100 -6.84 -2.22 -3.67
C ASP A 100 -7.63 -1.96 -4.98
N SER A 101 -8.61 -2.82 -5.22
CA SER A 101 -9.46 -2.84 -6.43
C SER A 101 -8.81 -3.28 -7.74
N ILE A 102 -7.53 -3.64 -7.75
CA ILE A 102 -6.84 -4.18 -8.92
C ILE A 102 -6.72 -5.69 -8.79
N THR A 103 -7.36 -6.42 -9.70
CA THR A 103 -7.19 -7.88 -9.81
C THR A 103 -6.02 -8.16 -10.72
N GLY A 104 -5.06 -9.00 -10.30
CA GLY A 104 -3.89 -9.32 -11.10
C GLY A 104 -3.03 -10.43 -10.51
N ILE A 105 -1.84 -10.55 -11.08
CA ILE A 105 -0.74 -11.41 -10.64
C ILE A 105 0.48 -10.53 -10.46
N GLU A 106 1.18 -10.68 -9.34
CA GLU A 106 2.48 -10.08 -9.10
C GLU A 106 3.47 -11.20 -8.76
N VAL A 107 4.65 -11.18 -9.37
CA VAL A 107 5.73 -12.12 -9.10
C VAL A 107 7.01 -11.34 -8.90
N GLY A 108 7.59 -11.43 -7.70
CA GLY A 108 8.79 -10.70 -7.33
C GLY A 108 9.89 -11.60 -6.77
N THR A 109 11.12 -11.13 -6.84
CA THR A 109 12.24 -11.71 -6.10
C THR A 109 13.21 -10.63 -5.65
N THR A 110 13.89 -10.87 -4.54
CA THR A 110 14.94 -9.99 -4.02
C THR A 110 16.25 -10.75 -3.88
N ILE A 111 17.29 -10.27 -4.57
CA ILE A 111 18.63 -10.87 -4.54
C ILE A 111 19.64 -9.77 -4.21
N ALA A 112 20.39 -9.95 -3.12
CA ALA A 112 21.45 -9.04 -2.69
C ALA A 112 21.02 -7.56 -2.59
N GLY A 113 19.79 -7.32 -2.14
CA GLY A 113 19.23 -5.96 -1.98
C GLY A 113 18.68 -5.35 -3.27
N PHE A 114 18.61 -6.10 -4.37
CA PHE A 114 17.89 -5.73 -5.59
C PHE A 114 16.60 -6.53 -5.67
N THR A 115 15.48 -5.84 -5.77
CA THR A 115 14.16 -6.41 -5.99
C THR A 115 13.77 -6.21 -7.45
N VAL A 116 13.22 -7.24 -8.09
CA VAL A 116 12.58 -7.16 -9.40
C VAL A 116 11.23 -7.84 -9.29
N SER A 117 10.18 -7.19 -9.78
CA SER A 117 8.83 -7.74 -9.83
C SER A 117 8.23 -7.58 -11.23
N ALA A 118 7.37 -8.52 -11.58
CA ALA A 118 6.50 -8.43 -12.73
C ALA A 118 5.06 -8.38 -12.24
N HIS A 119 4.32 -7.37 -12.65
CA HIS A 119 2.90 -7.24 -12.33
C HIS A 119 2.08 -7.30 -13.61
N GLN A 120 0.98 -8.04 -13.57
CA GLN A 120 0.02 -8.10 -14.66
C GLN A 120 -1.39 -7.95 -14.10
N ALA A 121 -2.01 -6.82 -14.42
CA ALA A 121 -3.44 -6.63 -14.17
C ALA A 121 -4.26 -7.63 -15.01
N SER A 122 -5.34 -8.14 -14.45
CA SER A 122 -6.29 -9.00 -15.16
C SER A 122 -7.21 -8.17 -16.04
N GLY A 123 -7.59 -8.73 -17.20
CA GLY A 123 -8.46 -8.06 -18.18
C GLY A 123 -7.91 -8.16 -19.60
N ALA A 124 -8.73 -7.84 -20.60
CA ALA A 124 -8.38 -8.00 -22.02
C ALA A 124 -7.16 -7.15 -22.45
N ASN A 125 -6.84 -6.08 -21.70
CA ASN A 125 -5.76 -5.15 -21.99
C ASN A 125 -4.78 -5.02 -20.81
N GLY A 126 -4.72 -6.00 -19.92
CA GLY A 126 -3.80 -5.98 -18.78
C GLY A 126 -2.34 -6.10 -19.23
N ALA A 127 -1.66 -4.95 -19.37
CA ALA A 127 -0.24 -4.92 -19.67
C ALA A 127 0.56 -5.54 -18.51
N THR A 128 1.64 -6.23 -18.86
CA THR A 128 2.62 -6.69 -17.88
C THR A 128 3.63 -5.57 -17.70
N THR A 129 3.75 -5.06 -16.48
CA THR A 129 4.77 -4.08 -16.09
C THR A 129 5.89 -4.81 -15.37
N ILE A 130 7.11 -4.28 -15.49
CA ILE A 130 8.28 -4.78 -14.76
C ILE A 130 8.79 -3.67 -13.87
N ASP A 131 8.88 -3.93 -12.58
CA ASP A 131 9.40 -2.97 -11.61
C ASP A 131 10.73 -3.48 -11.05
N ALA A 132 11.59 -2.55 -10.68
CA ALA A 132 12.86 -2.87 -10.06
C ALA A 132 13.20 -1.85 -8.98
N SER A 133 13.75 -2.30 -7.87
CA SER A 133 14.21 -1.40 -6.82
C SER A 133 15.45 -1.95 -6.12
N THR A 134 16.18 -1.06 -5.45
CA THR A 134 17.28 -1.45 -4.59
C THR A 134 17.48 -0.45 -3.47
N VAL A 135 17.93 -0.97 -2.32
CA VAL A 135 18.34 -0.18 -1.18
C VAL A 135 19.79 -0.51 -0.85
N MET A 136 20.68 0.48 -1.01
CA MET A 136 22.12 0.35 -0.78
C MET A 136 22.57 1.38 0.25
N GLY A 137 22.50 0.98 1.53
CA GLY A 137 22.80 1.87 2.64
C GLY A 137 21.80 3.03 2.69
N PRO A 138 22.24 4.30 2.61
CA PRO A 138 21.32 5.44 2.62
C PRO A 138 20.60 5.65 1.28
N LEU A 139 21.03 4.98 0.21
CA LEU A 139 20.54 5.18 -1.16
C LEU A 139 19.39 4.22 -1.48
N ASN A 140 18.30 4.74 -2.05
CA ASN A 140 17.17 4.01 -2.59
C ASN A 140 17.03 4.35 -4.06
N LEU A 141 16.94 3.34 -4.93
CA LEU A 141 16.57 3.49 -6.33
C LEU A 141 15.32 2.64 -6.58
N SER A 142 14.39 3.17 -7.36
CA SER A 142 13.26 2.41 -7.88
C SER A 142 12.94 2.80 -9.31
N GLY A 143 12.37 1.85 -10.04
CA GLY A 143 11.84 2.00 -11.37
C GLY A 143 10.53 1.23 -11.44
N GLU A 144 9.49 1.88 -11.94
CA GLU A 144 8.20 1.28 -12.23
C GLU A 144 7.98 1.27 -13.74
N ASP A 145 7.49 0.12 -14.22
CA ASP A 145 7.35 -0.22 -15.63
C ASP A 145 8.62 0.05 -16.47
N ILE A 146 9.76 -0.45 -16.02
CA ILE A 146 11.10 -0.11 -16.53
C ILE A 146 11.34 -0.47 -18.02
N LEU A 147 10.43 -1.23 -18.62
CA LEU A 147 10.50 -1.61 -20.04
C LEU A 147 9.73 -0.65 -20.94
N ASP A 148 8.86 0.21 -20.38
CA ASP A 148 8.13 1.21 -21.13
C ASP A 148 8.94 2.53 -21.30
N ASP A 149 8.57 3.30 -22.31
CA ASP A 149 9.06 4.64 -22.55
C ASP A 149 8.52 5.64 -21.52
N ASP A 150 7.33 5.39 -20.95
CA ASP A 150 6.70 6.22 -19.90
C ASP A 150 7.04 5.79 -18.45
N ARG A 151 8.04 4.93 -18.29
CA ARG A 151 8.55 4.44 -17.00
C ARG A 151 8.81 5.55 -15.98
N LEU A 152 8.51 5.25 -14.71
CA LEU A 152 8.80 6.12 -13.57
C LEU A 152 10.09 5.67 -12.89
N LEU A 153 11.11 6.52 -12.91
CA LEU A 153 12.38 6.28 -12.21
C LEU A 153 12.46 7.19 -10.99
N SER A 154 12.86 6.66 -9.85
CA SER A 154 13.07 7.43 -8.62
C SER A 154 14.40 7.06 -7.97
N ALA A 155 15.03 8.07 -7.36
CA ALA A 155 16.23 7.89 -6.55
C ALA A 155 16.14 8.78 -5.32
N GLY A 156 16.62 8.30 -4.18
CA GLY A 156 16.65 9.08 -2.96
C GLY A 156 17.79 8.65 -2.05
N MET A 157 18.25 9.56 -1.22
CA MET A 157 19.30 9.32 -0.25
C MET A 157 18.99 10.06 1.05
N ASP A 158 19.10 9.38 2.19
CA ASP A 158 19.01 10.02 3.52
C ASP A 158 20.27 9.76 4.33
N ILE A 159 20.96 10.82 4.73
CA ILE A 159 22.14 10.74 5.60
C ILE A 159 22.02 11.78 6.70
N ALA A 160 21.87 11.31 7.94
CA ALA A 160 21.96 12.12 9.15
C ALA A 160 21.04 13.37 9.13
N GLY A 161 19.79 13.18 8.69
CA GLY A 161 18.80 14.26 8.60
C GLY A 161 18.89 15.08 7.33
N ILE A 162 19.79 14.74 6.40
CA ILE A 162 19.83 15.32 5.05
C ILE A 162 19.21 14.33 4.09
N GLY A 163 18.02 14.67 3.58
CA GLY A 163 17.33 13.90 2.55
C GLY A 163 17.48 14.57 1.19
N VAL A 164 17.83 13.82 0.16
CA VAL A 164 17.69 14.26 -1.24
C VAL A 164 16.91 13.21 -2.01
N GLY A 165 16.07 13.65 -2.91
CA GLY A 165 15.20 12.79 -3.69
C GLY A 165 15.01 13.34 -5.09
N GLY A 166 14.63 12.45 -5.98
CA GLY A 166 14.18 12.85 -7.29
C GLY A 166 13.46 11.74 -8.01
N SER A 167 12.60 12.14 -8.93
CA SER A 167 11.89 11.24 -9.82
C SER A 167 11.82 11.81 -11.23
N TYR A 168 11.72 10.91 -12.20
CA TYR A 168 11.66 11.20 -13.61
C TYR A 168 10.63 10.28 -14.25
N GLN A 169 9.76 10.83 -15.08
CA GLN A 169 8.80 10.05 -15.85
C GLN A 169 8.55 10.72 -17.20
N ASN A 170 8.53 9.94 -18.28
CA ASN A 170 8.00 10.44 -19.54
C ASN A 170 6.49 10.27 -19.57
N THR A 171 5.77 11.17 -20.22
CA THR A 171 4.31 11.09 -20.37
C THR A 171 3.95 11.41 -21.81
N THR A 172 2.71 11.10 -22.21
CA THR A 172 2.18 11.44 -23.54
C THR A 172 2.33 12.92 -23.89
N THR A 173 2.34 13.81 -22.89
CA THR A 173 2.35 15.26 -23.06
C THR A 173 3.70 15.93 -22.74
N GLY A 174 4.75 15.16 -22.46
CA GLY A 174 6.08 15.70 -22.12
C GLY A 174 6.74 14.94 -20.98
N THR A 175 7.73 15.56 -20.33
CA THR A 175 8.52 14.93 -19.28
C THR A 175 8.23 15.55 -17.93
N ASN A 176 8.04 14.69 -16.93
CA ASN A 176 7.93 15.07 -15.54
C ASN A 176 9.25 14.82 -14.84
N THR A 177 9.71 15.78 -14.04
CA THR A 177 10.89 15.64 -13.20
C THR A 177 10.64 16.33 -11.87
N ILE A 178 10.88 15.63 -10.77
CA ILE A 178 10.84 16.21 -9.43
C ILE A 178 12.20 16.02 -8.79
N LEU A 179 12.68 17.05 -8.12
CA LEU A 179 13.89 17.02 -7.30
C LEU A 179 13.55 17.65 -5.96
N ASP A 180 13.85 16.96 -4.87
CA ASP A 180 13.68 17.45 -3.52
C ASP A 180 14.95 17.34 -2.69
N ALA A 181 15.12 18.28 -1.78
CA ALA A 181 16.17 18.28 -0.78
C ALA A 181 15.61 18.81 0.54
N GLY A 182 15.95 18.12 1.62
CA GLY A 182 15.47 18.39 2.97
C GLY A 182 16.60 18.35 3.99
N LEU A 183 16.52 19.20 5.00
CA LEU A 183 17.38 19.21 6.17
C LEU A 183 16.51 19.18 7.44
N GLY A 184 16.56 18.08 8.18
CA GLY A 184 15.91 17.90 9.47
C GLY A 184 16.94 17.82 10.59
N ILE A 185 16.93 18.79 11.51
CA ILE A 185 17.79 18.78 12.70
C ILE A 185 16.97 19.15 13.93
N GLN A 186 16.80 18.20 14.86
CA GLN A 186 16.20 18.41 16.18
C GLN A 186 14.84 19.13 16.17
N GLY A 187 13.93 18.72 15.28
CA GLY A 187 12.57 19.28 15.19
C GLY A 187 12.45 20.56 14.37
N PHE A 188 13.51 20.96 13.66
CA PHE A 188 13.46 21.93 12.58
C PHE A 188 13.66 21.22 11.25
N ASP A 189 12.70 21.39 10.34
CA ASP A 189 12.73 20.81 9.00
C ASP A 189 12.70 21.94 7.96
N VAL A 190 13.62 21.88 6.99
CA VAL A 190 13.62 22.76 5.82
C VAL A 190 13.63 21.89 4.58
N ASP A 191 12.51 21.84 3.88
CA ASP A 191 12.38 21.14 2.61
C ASP A 191 12.21 22.11 1.44
N VAL A 192 12.85 21.76 0.33
CA VAL A 192 12.67 22.38 -0.98
C VAL A 192 12.38 21.28 -1.98
N ALA A 193 11.31 21.46 -2.75
CA ALA A 193 11.00 20.62 -3.90
C ALA A 193 10.85 21.49 -5.14
N HIS A 194 11.43 21.05 -6.24
CA HIS A 194 11.23 21.59 -7.56
C HIS A 194 10.65 20.50 -8.46
N ALA A 195 9.52 20.80 -9.09
CA ALA A 195 8.85 19.91 -10.01
C ALA A 195 8.70 20.61 -11.36
N SER A 196 9.07 19.94 -12.44
CA SER A 196 8.66 20.26 -13.81
C SER A 196 7.67 19.19 -14.25
N ILE A 197 6.45 19.60 -14.60
CA ILE A 197 5.35 18.69 -14.98
C ILE A 197 4.68 19.26 -16.23
N GLY A 198 4.76 18.54 -17.35
CA GLY A 198 4.13 18.94 -18.61
C GLY A 198 4.43 20.39 -19.01
N ASP A 199 5.72 20.78 -18.97
CA ASP A 199 6.24 22.13 -19.23
C ASP A 199 5.86 23.25 -18.22
N ALA A 200 5.15 22.92 -17.14
CA ALA A 200 4.94 23.82 -16.00
C ALA A 200 5.96 23.53 -14.89
N SER A 201 6.48 24.57 -14.24
CA SER A 201 7.38 24.41 -13.09
C SER A 201 6.74 24.88 -11.79
N VAL A 202 6.84 24.08 -10.73
CA VAL A 202 6.40 24.41 -9.37
C VAL A 202 7.60 24.29 -8.43
N THR A 203 7.83 25.32 -7.63
CA THR A 203 8.79 25.27 -6.51
C THR A 203 8.03 25.42 -5.22
N LYS A 204 8.24 24.50 -4.28
CA LYS A 204 7.65 24.55 -2.94
C LYS A 204 8.75 24.54 -1.88
N THR A 205 8.55 25.33 -0.83
CA THR A 205 9.41 25.40 0.36
C THR A 205 8.52 25.32 1.59
N GLY A 206 8.88 24.47 2.57
CA GLY A 206 8.18 24.32 3.85
C GLY A 206 7.92 22.85 4.27
N ASP A 207 7.33 22.67 5.44
CA ASP A 207 7.33 21.44 6.27
C ASP A 207 6.50 20.25 5.74
N SER A 208 6.13 20.20 4.46
CA SER A 208 5.29 19.10 3.91
C SER A 208 5.70 18.71 2.49
N LYS A 209 6.46 17.60 2.41
CA LYS A 209 6.84 16.89 1.19
C LYS A 209 5.65 16.12 0.61
N HIS A 210 4.87 16.66 -0.33
CA HIS A 210 4.10 15.78 -1.23
C HIS A 210 3.84 16.48 -2.57
N ALA A 211 4.67 16.18 -3.56
CA ALA A 211 4.25 16.14 -4.95
C ALA A 211 4.39 14.68 -5.37
N LEU A 212 3.38 13.88 -5.05
CA LEU A 212 3.29 12.51 -5.54
C LEU A 212 2.95 12.59 -7.03
N LEU A 213 3.82 12.08 -7.91
CA LEU A 213 3.39 11.75 -9.26
C LEU A 213 2.44 10.57 -9.09
N GLY A 214 1.14 10.79 -9.31
CA GLY A 214 0.19 9.69 -9.40
C GLY A 214 0.49 8.91 -10.68
N THR A 215 0.43 7.58 -10.60
CA THR A 215 0.33 6.73 -11.78
C THR A 215 -0.88 7.20 -12.60
N MET A 216 -0.64 7.80 -13.77
CA MET A 216 -1.70 8.09 -14.72
C MET A 216 -2.15 6.76 -15.29
N THR A 217 -3.16 6.13 -14.68
CA THR A 217 -3.96 5.13 -15.37
C THR A 217 -4.51 5.81 -16.62
N SER A 218 -4.03 5.40 -17.79
CA SER A 218 -4.44 5.92 -19.09
C SER A 218 -5.96 6.08 -19.16
N ALA A 219 -6.43 7.33 -19.20
CA ALA A 219 -7.83 7.64 -19.46
C ALA A 219 -8.04 7.71 -20.98
N THR A 220 -8.68 6.65 -21.50
CA THR A 220 -9.37 6.49 -22.81
C THR A 220 -8.65 6.89 -24.09
#